data_AF-A0A2P8D040-F1
#
_entry.id   AF-A0A2P8D040-F1
#
_cell.length_a   1.000
_cell.length_b   1.000
_cell.length_c   1.000
_cell.angle_alpha   90.00
_cell.angle_beta   90.00
_cell.angle_gamma   90.00
#
_symmetry.space_group_name_H-M   'P 1'
#
loop_
_entity.id
_entity.type
_entity.pdbx_description
1 polymer ?
#
loop_
_entity_poly.entity_id
_entity_poly.type
_entity_poly.pdbx_seq_one_letter_code
_entity_poly.pdbx_strand_id
1 'polypeptide(L)'
;MGFYNYVIGRLYSWAVKKKNGTPIANVVFTMCIVHYFQMFTIYMILRKIFNFPDFILGVNRLYVGLLIVGFFVVYYLLFFNKNKWEFYAKQVEQEELRKGKTGNFLVLLYLIGSILLFFISLSFVFA
;
A
#
# COMPACT_ATOMS: atom_id res chain seq x y z
N MET A 1 18.81 1.73 -6.74
CA MET A 1 17.80 1.69 -5.66
C MET A 1 16.46 1.32 -6.27
N GLY A 2 15.75 0.31 -5.74
CA GLY A 2 14.48 -0.15 -6.32
C GLY A 2 13.34 0.86 -6.17
N PHE A 3 12.40 0.88 -7.11
CA PHE A 3 11.23 1.77 -7.14
C PHE A 3 10.40 1.72 -5.84
N TYR A 4 10.30 0.54 -5.21
CA TYR A 4 9.58 0.36 -3.95
C TYR A 4 10.18 1.18 -2.79
N ASN A 5 11.51 1.15 -2.64
CA ASN A 5 12.21 1.95 -1.63
C ASN A 5 12.06 3.45 -1.89
N TYR A 6 11.98 3.83 -3.16
CA TYR A 6 11.71 5.19 -3.58
C TYR A 6 10.30 5.66 -3.18
N VAL A 7 9.27 4.82 -3.40
CA VAL A 7 7.89 5.09 -2.96
C VAL A 7 7.83 5.28 -1.43
N ILE A 8 8.43 4.37 -0.66
CA ILE A 8 8.47 4.46 0.81
C ILE A 8 9.17 5.73 1.28
N GLY A 9 10.37 6.02 0.75
CA GLY A 9 11.11 7.23 1.10
C GLY A 9 10.33 8.51 0.79
N ARG A 10 9.63 8.55 -0.35
CA ARG A 10 8.82 9.70 -0.72
C ARG A 10 7.59 9.86 0.19
N LEU A 11 6.87 8.78 0.46
CA LEU A 11 5.76 8.79 1.43
C LEU A 11 6.22 9.24 2.82
N TYR A 12 7.39 8.77 3.26
CA TYR A 12 7.99 9.18 4.53
C TYR A 12 8.29 10.68 4.54
N SER A 13 8.86 11.21 3.45
CA SER A 13 9.12 12.65 3.31
C SER A 13 7.84 13.50 3.41
N TRP A 14 6.72 13.02 2.83
CA TRP A 14 5.43 13.70 2.93
C TRP A 14 4.86 13.61 4.34
N ALA A 15 4.99 12.45 4.98
CA ALA A 15 4.51 12.23 6.33
C ALA A 15 5.25 13.08 7.36
N VAL A 16 6.58 13.21 7.24
CA VAL A 16 7.40 14.09 8.09
C VAL A 16 6.99 15.56 7.92
N LYS A 17 6.75 16.02 6.68
CA LYS A 17 6.32 17.41 6.39
C LYS A 17 4.98 17.78 6.98
N LYS A 18 4.07 16.82 7.13
CA LYS A 18 2.69 17.06 7.60
C LYS A 18 2.61 17.36 9.11
N LYS A 19 3.72 17.22 9.86
CA LYS A 19 3.88 17.46 11.33
C LYS A 19 2.87 16.78 12.28
N ASN A 20 1.85 16.10 11.76
CA ASN A 20 0.82 15.43 12.55
C ASN A 20 1.01 13.90 12.51
N GLY A 21 1.10 13.30 13.71
CA GLY A 21 1.19 11.85 13.90
C GLY A 21 2.59 11.26 13.74
N THR A 22 2.70 9.93 13.75
CA THR A 22 3.95 9.19 13.57
C THR A 22 4.19 8.92 12.08
N PRO A 23 5.24 9.51 11.46
CA PRO A 23 5.46 9.39 10.01
C PRO A 23 5.54 7.95 9.52
N ILE A 24 6.20 7.09 10.32
CA ILE A 24 6.33 5.66 10.04
C ILE A 24 4.95 5.00 9.94
N ALA A 25 4.06 5.22 10.91
CA ALA A 25 2.74 4.60 10.90
C ALA A 25 1.92 5.07 9.69
N ASN A 26 2.00 6.35 9.33
CA ASN A 26 1.31 6.87 8.14
C ASN A 26 1.77 6.16 6.85
N VAL A 27 3.09 5.95 6.68
CA VAL A 27 3.62 5.24 5.51
C VAL A 27 3.20 3.78 5.52
N VAL A 28 3.35 3.10 6.66
CA VAL A 28 2.98 1.68 6.79
C VAL A 28 1.49 1.50 6.52
N PHE A 29 0.63 2.35 7.07
CA PHE A 29 -0.81 2.29 6.86
C PHE A 29 -1.19 2.56 5.39
N THR A 30 -0.58 3.58 4.77
CA THR A 30 -0.79 3.88 3.35
C THR A 30 -0.38 2.70 2.47
N MET A 31 0.80 2.12 2.70
CA MET A 31 1.25 0.96 1.95
C MET A 31 0.37 -0.25 2.22
N CYS A 32 -0.07 -0.48 3.45
CA CYS A 32 -0.98 -1.58 3.78
C CYS A 32 -2.27 -1.52 2.97
N ILE A 33 -2.89 -0.33 2.85
CA ILE A 33 -4.09 -0.13 2.03
C ILE A 33 -3.81 -0.46 0.56
N VAL A 34 -2.70 0.04 0.01
CA VAL A 34 -2.34 -0.20 -1.40
C VAL A 34 -2.13 -1.69 -1.67
N HIS A 35 -1.38 -2.38 -0.81
CA HIS A 35 -1.16 -3.82 -0.97
C HIS A 35 -2.44 -4.62 -0.76
N TYR A 36 -3.34 -4.19 0.13
CA TYR A 36 -4.65 -4.80 0.28
C TYR A 36 -5.43 -4.77 -1.05
N PHE A 37 -5.52 -3.60 -1.70
CA PHE A 37 -6.18 -3.49 -3.01
C PHE A 37 -5.48 -4.30 -4.11
N GLN A 38 -4.15 -4.32 -4.13
CA GLN A 38 -3.38 -5.13 -5.08
C GLN A 38 -3.63 -6.62 -4.89
N MET A 39 -3.55 -7.12 -3.66
CA MET A 39 -3.82 -8.53 -3.32
C MET A 39 -5.25 -8.91 -3.68
N PHE A 40 -6.22 -8.04 -3.39
CA PHE A 40 -7.60 -8.28 -3.74
C PHE A 40 -7.83 -8.31 -5.26
N THR A 41 -7.17 -7.42 -6.02
CA THR A 41 -7.22 -7.45 -7.48
C THR A 41 -6.63 -8.74 -8.04
N ILE A 42 -5.46 -9.16 -7.53
CA ILE A 42 -4.84 -10.44 -7.91
C ILE A 42 -5.79 -11.59 -7.61
N TYR A 43 -6.40 -11.63 -6.42
CA TYR A 43 -7.40 -12.63 -6.05
C TYR A 43 -8.57 -12.68 -7.04
N MET A 44 -9.14 -11.53 -7.39
CA MET A 44 -10.26 -11.42 -8.33
C MET A 44 -9.90 -11.91 -9.74
N ILE A 45 -8.70 -11.55 -10.24
CA ILE A 45 -8.19 -12.01 -11.54
C ILE A 45 -7.96 -13.52 -11.53
N LEU A 46 -7.26 -14.04 -10.52
CA LEU A 46 -6.99 -15.48 -10.39
C LEU A 46 -8.29 -16.28 -10.30
N ARG A 47 -9.27 -15.79 -9.53
CA ARG A 47 -10.58 -16.41 -9.44
C ARG A 47 -11.23 -16.54 -10.82
N LYS A 48 -11.21 -15.48 -11.64
CA LYS A 48 -11.80 -15.50 -12.98
C LYS A 48 -11.05 -16.45 -13.93
N ILE A 49 -9.71 -16.49 -13.86
CA ILE A 49 -8.90 -17.35 -14.74
C ILE A 49 -9.05 -18.84 -14.38
N PHE A 50 -9.04 -19.18 -13.09
CA PHE A 50 -9.05 -20.56 -12.60
C PHE A 50 -10.44 -21.06 -12.20
N ASN A 51 -11.48 -20.22 -12.33
CA ASN A 51 -12.86 -20.49 -11.95
C ASN A 51 -13.00 -20.99 -10.49
N PHE A 52 -12.28 -20.34 -9.56
CA PHE A 52 -12.37 -20.69 -8.14
C PHE A 52 -13.73 -20.29 -7.55
N PRO A 53 -14.29 -21.08 -6.62
CA PRO A 53 -15.51 -20.73 -5.91
C PRO A 53 -15.34 -19.44 -5.08
N ASP A 54 -16.43 -18.69 -4.93
CA ASP A 54 -16.44 -17.45 -4.17
C ASP A 54 -16.45 -17.73 -2.67
N PHE A 55 -15.27 -17.66 -2.06
CA PHE A 55 -15.12 -17.83 -0.62
C PHE A 55 -15.45 -16.57 0.17
N ILE A 56 -15.58 -15.39 -0.46
CA ILE A 56 -15.75 -14.12 0.27
C ILE A 56 -17.23 -13.78 0.42
N LEU A 57 -18.04 -13.98 -0.63
CA LEU A 57 -19.47 -13.66 -0.59
C LEU A 57 -20.26 -14.54 0.40
N GLY A 58 -19.75 -15.73 0.75
CA GLY A 58 -20.38 -16.64 1.70
C GLY A 58 -19.98 -16.45 3.17
N VAL A 59 -18.98 -15.60 3.47
CA VAL A 59 -18.42 -15.46 4.82
C VAL A 59 -19.10 -14.32 5.58
N ASN A 60 -19.39 -14.56 6.86
CA ASN A 60 -20.01 -13.57 7.73
C ASN A 60 -19.13 -12.30 7.82
N ARG A 61 -19.77 -11.13 7.62
CA ARG A 61 -19.15 -9.80 7.57
C ARG A 61 -18.26 -9.49 8.78
N LEU A 62 -18.60 -10.01 9.96
CA LEU A 62 -17.80 -9.84 11.16
C LEU A 62 -16.44 -10.56 11.06
N TYR A 63 -16.41 -11.77 10.50
CA TYR A 63 -15.16 -12.50 10.26
C TYR A 63 -14.30 -11.81 9.21
N VAL A 64 -14.91 -11.27 8.15
CA VAL A 64 -14.20 -10.48 7.13
C VAL A 64 -13.56 -9.24 7.78
N GLY A 65 -14.30 -8.52 8.63
CA GLY A 65 -13.78 -7.38 9.37
C GLY A 65 -12.60 -7.73 10.28
N LEU A 66 -12.69 -8.83 11.02
CA LEU A 66 -11.61 -9.33 11.87
C LEU A 66 -10.37 -9.74 11.06
N LEU A 67 -10.55 -10.38 9.90
CA LEU A 67 -9.47 -10.73 8.98
C LEU A 67 -8.74 -9.48 8.47
N ILE A 68 -9.47 -8.44 8.11
CA ILE A 68 -8.90 -7.15 7.68
C ILE A 68 -8.06 -6.56 8.81
N VAL A 69 -8.63 -6.46 10.02
CA VAL A 69 -7.89 -5.93 11.18
C VAL A 69 -6.63 -6.75 11.48
N GLY A 70 -6.74 -8.08 11.47
CA GLY A 70 -5.60 -8.98 11.64
C GLY A 70 -4.52 -8.77 10.57
N PHE A 71 -4.91 -8.61 9.31
CA PHE A 71 -3.98 -8.29 8.23
C PHE A 71 -3.23 -6.98 8.49
N PHE A 72 -3.92 -5.91 8.91
CA PHE A 72 -3.27 -4.64 9.26
C PHE A 72 -2.26 -4.80 10.40
N VAL A 73 -2.60 -5.55 11.45
CA VAL A 73 -1.69 -5.80 12.58
C VAL A 73 -0.45 -6.58 12.14
N VAL A 74 -0.64 -7.68 11.42
CA VAL A 74 0.47 -8.50 10.92
C VAL A 74 1.35 -7.70 9.96
N TYR A 75 0.74 -6.96 9.03
CA TYR A 75 1.47 -6.10 8.10
C TYR A 75 2.29 -5.05 8.85
N TYR A 76 1.73 -4.42 9.87
CA TYR A 76 2.47 -3.47 10.69
C TYR A 76 3.68 -4.12 11.34
N LEU A 77 3.53 -5.28 12.00
CA LEU A 77 4.63 -5.97 12.67
C LEU A 77 5.74 -6.40 11.69
N LEU A 78 5.39 -6.86 10.49
CA LEU A 78 6.36 -7.31 9.49
C LEU A 78 7.15 -6.15 8.86
N PHE A 79 6.49 -5.00 8.65
CA PHE A 79 7.09 -3.85 7.97
C PHE A 79 7.64 -2.78 8.93
N PHE A 80 7.33 -2.88 10.22
CA PHE A 80 7.93 -2.05 11.26
C PHE A 80 9.31 -2.59 11.67
N ASN A 81 10.34 -2.23 10.89
CA ASN A 81 11.74 -2.50 11.24
C ASN A 81 12.50 -1.19 11.46
N LYS A 82 12.85 -0.88 12.71
CA LYS A 82 13.49 0.38 13.12
C LYS A 82 14.73 0.72 12.27
N ASN A 83 15.58 -0.27 11.99
CA ASN A 83 16.83 -0.06 11.23
C ASN A 83 16.53 0.36 9.77
N LYS A 84 15.47 -0.16 9.16
CA LYS A 84 15.04 0.27 7.82
C LYS A 84 14.54 1.71 7.82
N TRP A 85 13.82 2.12 8.86
CA TRP A 85 13.27 3.47 8.97
C TRP A 85 14.35 4.53 9.20
N GLU A 86 15.41 4.22 9.95
CA GLU A 86 16.58 5.10 10.08
C GLU A 86 17.28 5.33 8.74
N PHE A 87 17.37 4.31 7.88
CA PHE A 87 17.91 4.44 6.53
C PHE A 87 17.04 5.35 5.63
N TYR A 88 15.72 5.27 5.72
CA TYR A 88 14.83 6.19 4.98
C TYR A 88 14.88 7.62 5.53
N ALA A 89 15.04 7.78 6.85
CA ALA A 89 15.17 9.11 7.46
C ALA A 89 16.41 9.85 6.95
N LYS A 90 17.58 9.18 6.95
CA LYS A 90 18.83 9.75 6.39
C LYS A 90 18.72 10.09 4.90
N GLN A 91 17.99 9.27 4.14
CA GLN A 91 17.76 9.55 2.73
C GLN A 91 16.87 10.75 2.49
N VAL A 92 15.80 10.92 3.26
CA VAL A 92 14.90 12.07 3.08
C VAL A 92 15.64 13.38 3.32
N GLU A 93 16.53 13.43 4.31
CA GLU A 93 17.41 14.57 4.56
C GLU A 93 18.31 14.88 3.35
N GLN A 94 18.88 13.84 2.70
CA GLN A 94 19.69 14.00 1.49
C GLN A 94 18.85 14.34 0.24
N GLU A 95 17.64 13.80 0.11
CA GLU A 95 16.76 14.00 -1.06
C GLU A 95 16.11 15.39 -1.08
N GLU A 96 15.90 16.03 0.08
CA GLU A 96 15.42 17.42 0.13
C GLU A 96 16.38 18.39 -0.57
N LEU A 97 17.67 18.04 -0.65
CA LEU A 97 18.69 18.77 -1.40
C LEU A 97 18.58 18.55 -2.92
N ARG A 98 17.87 17.50 -3.38
CA ARG A 98 17.81 17.05 -4.79
C ARG A 98 16.39 17.04 -5.36
N LYS A 99 15.64 18.15 -5.16
CA LYS A 99 14.24 18.31 -5.59
C LYS A 99 14.03 18.09 -7.09
N GLY A 100 13.34 17.02 -7.47
CA GLY A 100 12.79 16.81 -8.82
C GLY A 100 11.28 16.51 -8.77
N LYS A 101 10.46 17.30 -9.46
CA LYS A 101 8.98 17.21 -9.45
C LYS A 101 8.44 15.91 -10.07
N THR A 102 9.17 15.32 -11.01
CA THR A 102 8.80 14.09 -11.75
C THR A 102 8.58 12.89 -10.82
N GLY A 103 9.27 12.89 -9.68
CA GLY A 103 9.20 11.84 -8.68
C GLY A 103 7.84 11.66 -8.01
N ASN A 104 7.14 12.76 -7.75
CA ASN A 104 5.86 12.74 -7.06
C ASN A 104 4.76 12.11 -7.92
N PHE A 105 4.80 12.36 -9.23
CA PHE A 105 3.82 11.81 -10.16
C PHE A 105 3.87 10.27 -10.18
N LEU A 106 5.08 9.68 -10.23
CA LEU A 106 5.23 8.23 -10.22
C LEU A 106 4.69 7.59 -8.93
N VAL A 107 4.91 8.24 -7.78
CA VAL A 107 4.38 7.75 -6.51
C VAL A 107 2.86 7.87 -6.49
N LEU A 108 2.29 8.99 -6.93
CA LEU A 108 0.83 9.14 -7.02
C LEU A 108 0.21 8.13 -7.98
N LEU A 109 0.83 7.89 -9.14
CA LEU A 109 0.39 6.89 -10.10
C LEU A 109 0.41 5.49 -9.49
N TYR A 110 1.44 5.14 -8.70
CA TYR A 110 1.48 3.87 -7.99
C TYR A 110 0.35 3.74 -6.96
N LEU A 111 0.13 4.77 -6.12
CA LEU A 111 -0.88 4.74 -5.06
C LEU A 111 -2.30 4.72 -5.63
N ILE A 112 -2.63 5.70 -6.46
CA ILE A 112 -3.97 5.88 -7.04
C ILE A 112 -4.22 4.82 -8.11
N GLY A 113 -3.23 4.54 -8.96
CA GLY A 113 -3.35 3.54 -10.01
C GLY A 113 -3.63 2.15 -9.46
N SER A 114 -3.05 1.77 -8.31
CA SER A 114 -3.37 0.49 -7.65
C SER A 114 -4.85 0.40 -7.24
N ILE A 115 -5.41 1.50 -6.74
CA ILE A 115 -6.82 1.57 -6.33
C ILE A 115 -7.74 1.60 -7.55
N LEU A 116 -7.40 2.39 -8.58
CA LEU A 116 -8.17 2.44 -9.82
C LEU A 116 -8.18 1.10 -10.54
N LEU A 117 -7.04 0.41 -10.58
CA LEU A 117 -6.91 -0.91 -11.19
C LEU A 117 -7.79 -1.94 -10.48
N PHE A 118 -7.94 -1.83 -9.15
CA PHE A 118 -8.93 -2.61 -8.41
C PHE A 118 -10.36 -2.33 -8.91
N PHE A 119 -10.81 -1.07 -8.99
CA PHE A 119 -12.16 -0.76 -9.48
C PHE A 119 -12.40 -1.21 -10.93
N ILE A 120 -11.41 -1.06 -11.81
CA ILE A 120 -11.47 -1.55 -13.18
C ILE A 120 -11.61 -3.09 -13.20
N SER A 121 -10.89 -3.79 -12.32
CA SER A 121 -10.99 -5.24 -12.21
C SER A 121 -12.37 -5.71 -11.74
N LEU A 122 -13.08 -4.93 -10.91
CA LEU A 122 -14.47 -5.25 -10.54
C LEU A 122 -15.36 -5.29 -11.77
N SER A 123 -15.29 -4.25 -12.61
CA SER A 123 -16.06 -4.22 -13.87
C SER A 123 -15.72 -5.40 -14.77
N PHE A 124 -14.44 -5.79 -14.87
CA PHE A 124 -14.05 -6.93 -15.66
C PHE A 124 -14.56 -8.26 -15.09
N VAL A 125 -14.61 -8.42 -13.77
CA VAL A 125 -15.00 -9.68 -13.12
C VAL A 125 -16.53 -9.85 -13.06
N PHE A 126 -17.27 -8.76 -12.94
CA PHE A 126 -18.74 -8.78 -12.82
C PHE A 126 -19.50 -8.42 -14.11
N ALA A 127 -18.81 -8.01 -15.18
CA ALA A 127 -19.38 -7.95 -16.54
C ALA A 127 -19.29 -9.30 -17.24
#